data_AF-A0A2M7AWN0-F1
#
_entry.id   AF-A0A2M7AWN0-F1
#
_cell.length_a   1.000
_cell.length_b   1.000
_cell.length_c   1.000
_cell.angle_alpha   90.00
_cell.angle_beta   90.00
_cell.angle_gamma   90.00
#
_symmetry.space_group_name_H-M   'P 1'
#
loop_
_entity.id
_entity.type
_entity.pdbx_description
1 polymer ?
#
loop_
_entity_poly.entity_id
_entity_poly.type
_entity_poly.pdbx_seq_one_letter_code
_entity_poly.pdbx_strand_id
1 'polypeptide(L)'
;MLTNLKHVLKAGCLNFWRNKLLSFSTLAVMTLALLMVAGLLLLGVLSQSLVAALQGKVDVSVYFKPETNEKDVLSIKDIVEDLSPVAGVAYV
;
A
#
# COMPACT_ATOMS: atom_id res chain seq x y z
N MET A 1 43.32 0.64 25.13
CA MET A 1 41.96 1.01 24.65
C MET A 1 41.34 -0.08 23.78
N LEU A 2 42.01 -0.56 22.71
CA LEU A 2 41.52 -1.70 21.90
C LEU A 2 41.34 -3.03 22.66
N THR A 3 42.17 -3.28 23.69
CA THR A 3 42.11 -4.49 24.52
C THR A 3 40.82 -4.58 25.34
N ASN A 4 40.36 -3.45 25.88
CA ASN A 4 39.10 -3.38 26.63
C ASN A 4 37.90 -3.64 25.72
N LEU A 5 37.92 -3.08 24.50
CA LEU A 5 36.87 -3.33 23.50
C LEU A 5 36.80 -4.82 23.12
N LYS A 6 37.96 -5.46 22.92
CA LYS A 6 38.07 -6.91 22.64
C LYS A 6 37.53 -7.74 23.81
N HIS A 7 37.75 -7.31 25.05
CA HIS A 7 37.26 -8.01 26.23
C HIS A 7 35.74 -7.92 26.35
N VAL A 8 35.15 -6.74 26.11
CA VAL A 8 33.70 -6.53 26.14
C VAL A 8 32.99 -7.33 25.03
N LEU A 9 33.52 -7.32 23.81
CA LEU A 9 32.97 -8.13 22.70
C LEU A 9 33.06 -9.63 23.00
N LYS A 10 34.19 -10.10 23.56
CA LYS A 10 34.37 -11.50 23.93
C LYS A 10 33.42 -11.90 25.06
N ALA A 11 33.25 -11.06 26.08
CA ALA A 11 32.33 -11.29 27.19
C ALA A 11 30.87 -11.30 26.73
N GLY A 12 30.48 -10.36 25.87
CA GLY A 12 29.13 -10.31 25.27
C GLY A 12 28.84 -11.52 24.41
N CYS A 13 29.77 -11.93 23.54
CA CYS A 13 29.62 -13.12 22.70
C CYS A 13 29.59 -14.42 23.53
N LEU A 14 30.39 -14.52 24.60
CA LEU A 14 30.36 -15.66 25.50
C LEU A 14 29.04 -15.74 26.27
N ASN A 15 28.48 -14.61 26.70
CA ASN A 15 27.20 -14.56 27.40
C ASN A 15 26.04 -14.92 26.46
N PHE A 16 26.08 -14.43 25.22
CA PHE A 16 25.15 -14.83 24.16
C PHE A 16 25.24 -16.33 23.85
N TRP A 17 26.47 -16.89 23.83
CA TRP A 17 26.69 -18.33 23.62
C TRP A 17 26.24 -19.19 24.80
N ARG A 18 26.31 -18.69 26.04
CA ARG A 18 25.80 -19.42 27.21
C ARG A 18 24.27 -19.33 27.30
N ASN A 19 23.68 -18.25 26.79
CA ASN A 19 22.25 -17.97 26.87
C ASN A 19 21.57 -17.92 25.48
N LYS A 20 21.95 -18.86 24.59
CA LYS A 20 21.52 -18.84 23.18
C LYS A 20 20.01 -18.92 23.03
N LEU A 21 19.36 -19.78 23.81
CA LEU A 21 17.92 -20.04 23.66
C LEU A 21 17.11 -18.79 23.99
N LEU A 22 17.43 -18.10 25.08
CA LEU A 22 16.71 -16.89 25.49
C LEU A 22 16.98 -15.73 24.52
N SER A 23 18.24 -15.56 24.11
CA SER A 23 18.61 -14.49 23.18
C SER A 23 18.07 -14.73 21.77
N PHE A 24 18.00 -15.99 21.33
CA PHE A 24 17.39 -16.35 20.05
C PHE A 24 15.87 -16.16 20.07
N SER A 25 15.19 -16.54 21.16
CA SER A 25 13.75 -16.36 21.31
C SER A 25 13.36 -14.88 21.23
N THR A 26 14.06 -14.01 21.95
CA THR A 26 13.80 -12.56 21.92
C THR A 26 14.06 -11.95 20.54
N LEU A 27 15.15 -12.35 19.89
CA LEU A 27 15.49 -11.87 18.55
C LEU A 27 14.47 -12.33 17.51
N ALA A 28 13.98 -13.57 17.60
CA ALA A 28 12.93 -14.10 16.74
C ALA A 28 11.59 -13.36 16.90
N VAL A 29 11.22 -13.01 18.14
CA VAL A 29 10.00 -12.22 18.41
C VAL A 29 10.14 -10.82 17.83
N MET A 30 11.28 -10.17 18.01
CA MET A 30 11.52 -8.83 17.45
C MET A 30 11.52 -8.83 15.92
N THR A 31 12.14 -9.83 15.27
CA THR A 31 12.12 -9.93 13.80
C THR A 31 10.72 -10.22 13.28
N LEU A 32 9.96 -11.09 13.94
CA LEU A 32 8.57 -11.36 13.58
C LEU A 32 7.69 -10.11 13.69
N ALA A 33 7.85 -9.33 14.76
CA ALA A 33 7.12 -8.08 14.94
C ALA A 33 7.46 -7.07 13.83
N LEU A 34 8.74 -6.94 13.47
CA LEU A 34 9.16 -6.06 12.38
C LEU A 34 8.57 -6.52 11.03
N LEU A 35 8.57 -7.83 10.80
CA LEU A 35 8.03 -8.43 9.59
C LEU A 35 6.51 -8.22 9.47
N MET A 36 5.78 -8.31 10.59
CA MET A 36 4.35 -7.97 10.61
C MET A 36 4.12 -6.52 10.19
N VAL A 37 4.84 -5.57 10.79
CA VAL A 37 4.70 -4.15 10.45
C VAL A 37 5.02 -3.90 8.98
N ALA A 38 6.13 -4.46 8.48
CA ALA A 38 6.50 -4.36 7.07
C ALA A 38 5.42 -4.98 6.15
N GLY A 39 4.88 -6.14 6.52
CA GLY A 39 3.82 -6.81 5.79
C GLY A 39 2.55 -5.95 5.68
N LEU A 40 2.11 -5.33 6.78
CA LEU A 40 0.95 -4.43 6.75
C LEU A 40 1.17 -3.23 5.81
N LEU A 41 2.35 -2.62 5.85
CA LEU A 41 2.69 -1.50 4.98
C LEU A 41 2.66 -1.91 3.50
N LEU A 42 3.25 -3.06 3.17
CA LEU A 42 3.25 -3.60 1.80
C LEU A 42 1.84 -3.89 1.30
N LEU A 43 0.99 -4.50 2.13
CA LEU A 43 -0.41 -4.77 1.78
C LEU A 43 -1.19 -3.47 1.50
N GLY A 44 -0.94 -2.41 2.27
CA GLY A 44 -1.56 -1.10 2.05
C GLY A 44 -1.22 -0.52 0.67
N VAL A 45 0.05 -0.50 0.31
CA VAL A 45 0.51 -0.01 -1.01
C VAL A 45 -0.04 -0.86 -2.14
N LEU A 46 -0.01 -2.19 -1.99
CA LEU A 46 -0.53 -3.11 -3.00
C LEU A 46 -2.04 -2.92 -3.22
N SER A 47 -2.81 -2.73 -2.15
CA SER A 47 -4.26 -2.50 -2.23
C SER A 47 -4.57 -1.20 -2.97
N GLN A 48 -3.84 -0.12 -2.67
CA GLN A 48 -4.01 1.15 -3.37
C GLN A 48 -3.68 1.02 -4.87
N SER A 49 -2.60 0.31 -5.21
CA SER A 49 -2.23 0.04 -6.59
C SER A 49 -3.29 -0.80 -7.32
N LEU A 50 -3.87 -1.79 -6.64
CA LEU A 50 -4.92 -2.64 -7.21
C LEU A 50 -6.18 -1.83 -7.49
N VAL A 51 -6.61 -0.98 -6.55
CA VAL A 51 -7.76 -0.09 -6.73
C VAL A 51 -7.53 0.86 -7.90
N ALA A 52 -6.34 1.47 -8.00
CA ALA A 52 -6.01 2.36 -9.11
C ALA A 52 -6.03 1.63 -10.46
N ALA A 53 -5.52 0.39 -10.51
CA ALA A 53 -5.54 -0.42 -11.72
C ALA A 53 -6.96 -0.83 -12.15
N LEU A 54 -7.86 -1.07 -11.20
CA LEU A 54 -9.26 -1.38 -11.48
C LEU A 54 -10.05 -0.14 -11.92
N GLN A 55 -9.87 1.00 -11.24
CA GLN A 55 -10.51 2.27 -11.61
C GLN A 55 -10.21 2.67 -13.06
N GLY A 56 -8.97 2.46 -13.52
CA GLY A 56 -8.59 2.74 -14.92
C GLY A 56 -9.21 1.83 -15.99
N LYS A 57 -10.04 0.84 -15.62
CA LYS A 57 -10.71 -0.09 -16.56
C LYS A 57 -12.24 -0.08 -16.48
N VAL A 58 -12.82 0.77 -15.63
CA VAL A 58 -14.29 0.86 -15.50
C VAL A 58 -14.82 1.91 -16.46
N ASP A 59 -15.32 1.46 -17.61
CA ASP A 59 -16.06 2.29 -18.55
C ASP A 59 -17.57 2.18 -18.27
N VAL A 60 -18.27 3.31 -18.12
CA VAL A 60 -19.73 3.37 -17.93
C VAL A 60 -20.35 4.02 -19.15
N SER A 61 -21.18 3.28 -19.89
CA SER A 61 -21.91 3.80 -21.04
C SER A 61 -23.36 4.13 -20.66
N VAL A 62 -23.77 5.37 -20.92
CA VAL A 62 -25.16 5.83 -20.72
C VAL A 62 -25.78 6.09 -22.09
N TYR A 63 -26.98 5.52 -22.31
CA TYR A 63 -27.73 5.69 -23.55
C TYR A 63 -28.87 6.68 -23.34
N PHE A 64 -28.95 7.67 -24.23
CA PHE A 64 -30.05 8.64 -24.25
C PHE A 64 -31.15 8.18 -25.20
N LYS A 65 -32.40 8.56 -24.89
CA LYS A 65 -33.53 8.32 -25.79
C LYS A 65 -33.45 9.29 -26.98
N PRO A 66 -33.92 8.91 -28.18
CA PRO A 66 -33.84 9.74 -29.38
C PRO A 66 -34.65 11.05 -29.30
N GLU A 67 -35.55 11.17 -28.32
CA GLU A 67 -36.39 12.36 -28.10
C GLU A 67 -35.78 13.36 -27.11
N THR A 68 -34.56 13.08 -26.62
CA THR A 68 -33.83 13.96 -25.70
C THR A 68 -33.19 15.12 -26.46
N ASN A 69 -33.37 16.33 -25.96
CA ASN A 69 -32.77 17.54 -26.53
C ASN A 69 -31.24 17.51 -26.33
N GLU A 70 -30.48 17.86 -27.36
CA GLU A 70 -29.02 17.88 -27.35
C GLU A 70 -28.45 18.78 -26.23
N LYS A 71 -29.17 19.87 -25.90
CA LYS A 71 -28.82 20.74 -24.77
C LYS A 71 -28.81 20.01 -23.42
N ASP A 72 -29.74 19.09 -23.20
CA ASP A 72 -29.83 18.35 -21.95
C ASP A 72 -28.70 17.31 -21.86
N VAL A 73 -28.34 16.69 -23.00
CA VAL A 73 -27.21 15.75 -23.08
C VAL A 73 -25.88 16.44 -22.78
N LEU A 74 -25.66 17.63 -23.34
CA LEU A 74 -24.48 18.46 -23.07
C LEU A 74 -24.42 18.91 -21.60
N SER A 75 -25.56 19.27 -21.01
CA SER A 75 -25.61 19.62 -19.59
C SER A 75 -25.22 18.46 -18.67
N ILE A 76 -25.65 17.23 -19.01
CA ILE A 76 -25.29 16.03 -18.26
C ILE A 76 -23.81 15.68 -18.46
N LYS A 77 -23.27 15.86 -19.67
CA LYS A 77 -21.84 15.71 -19.93
C LYS A 77 -21.03 16.62 -19.01
N ASP A 78 -21.35 17.91 -18.95
CA ASP A 78 -20.61 18.89 -18.13
C ASP A 78 -20.68 18.55 -16.63
N ILE A 79 -21.86 18.12 -16.13
CA ILE A 79 -22.03 17.69 -14.73
C ILE A 79 -21.19 16.44 -14.42
N VAL A 80 -21.12 15.48 -15.34
CA VAL A 80 -20.37 14.23 -15.15
C VAL A 80 -18.86 14.46 -15.29
N GLU A 81 -18.45 15.41 -16.12
CA GLU A 81 -17.04 15.79 -16.31
C GLU A 81 -16.48 16.57 -15.10
N ASP A 82 -17.33 17.32 -14.38
CA ASP A 82 -16.95 18.05 -13.16
C ASP A 82 -16.83 17.14 -11.92
N LEU A 83 -17.23 15.86 -12.03
CA LEU A 83 -17.08 14.89 -10.95
C LEU A 83 -15.61 14.44 -10.83
N SER A 84 -14.98 14.74 -9.70
CA SER A 84 -13.62 14.31 -9.34
C SER A 84 -13.29 12.82 -9.59
N PRO A 85 -14.20 11.82 -9.47
CA PRO A 85 -13.89 10.43 -9.79
C PRO A 85 -13.90 10.08 -11.29
N VAL A 86 -14.28 11.00 -12.19
CA VAL A 86 -14.43 10.73 -13.63
C VAL A 86 -13.18 11.16 -14.38
N ALA A 87 -12.55 10.24 -15.11
CA ALA A 87 -11.32 10.51 -15.86
C ALA A 87 -11.57 11.19 -17.23
N GLY A 88 -12.79 11.06 -17.78
CA GLY A 88 -13.19 11.71 -19.02
C GLY A 88 -14.54 11.22 -19.52
N VAL A 89 -15.24 12.04 -20.31
CA VAL A 89 -16.54 11.73 -20.91
C VAL A 89 -16.43 11.82 -22.43
N ALA A 90 -16.71 10.71 -23.13
CA ALA A 90 -16.79 10.68 -24.58
C ALA A 90 -18.26 10.63 -25.02
N TYR A 91 -18.66 11.56 -25.89
CA TYR A 91 -19.95 11.53 -26.58
C TYR A 91 -19.75 10.92 -27.97
N VAL A 92 -20.45 9.83 -28.27
CA VAL A 92 -20.43 9.10 -29.56
C VAL A 92 -21.83 9.04 -30.13
#